data_AF-A0A662QWH2-F1
#
_entry.id   AF-A0A662QWH2-F1
#
_cell.length_a   1.000
_cell.length_b   1.000
_cell.length_c   1.000
_cell.angle_alpha   90.00
_cell.angle_beta   90.00
_cell.angle_gamma   90.00
#
_symmetry.space_group_name_H-M   'P 1'
#
loop_
_entity.id
_entity.type
_entity.pdbx_description
1 polymer ?
#
loop_
_entity_poly.entity_id
_entity_poly.type
_entity_poly.pdbx_seq_one_letter_code
_entity_poly.pdbx_strand_id
1 'polypeptide(L)' 'MAIIRFKAMKNLKQKDLEKKEEDLRLELAKEKGKIHIGSVPENTGRLKQIKKTLARILTLKNQNKPKTGKKKKGVTK' A
#
# COMPACT_ATOMS: atom_id res chain seq x y z
N MET A 1 10.40 13.49 3.80
CA MET A 1 10.06 13.05 2.44
C MET A 1 8.87 12.12 2.46
N ALA A 2 7.74 12.49 1.85
CA ALA A 2 6.52 11.69 1.88
C ALA A 2 5.74 11.81 0.57
N ILE A 3 5.36 10.66 0.02
CA ILE A 3 4.48 10.55 -1.16
C ILE A 3 3.09 11.16 -0.84
N ILE A 4 2.59 11.07 0.40
CA ILE A 4 1.50 11.92 0.97
C ILE A 4 1.72 12.06 2.50
N ARG A 5 1.38 13.22 3.10
CA ARG A 5 1.34 13.42 4.57
C ARG A 5 0.16 12.68 5.21
N PHE A 6 0.34 12.09 6.40
CA PHE A 6 -0.71 11.29 7.06
C PHE A 6 -2.04 12.04 7.24
N LYS A 7 -2.00 13.30 7.65
CA LYS A 7 -3.20 14.16 7.77
C LYS A 7 -3.97 14.28 6.45
N ALA A 8 -3.25 14.43 5.33
CA ALA A 8 -3.88 14.52 4.03
C ALA A 8 -4.53 13.18 3.61
N MET A 9 -3.95 12.03 3.99
CA MET A 9 -4.57 10.73 3.71
C MET A 9 -5.87 10.50 4.50
N LYS A 10 -5.98 11.01 5.73
CA LYS A 10 -7.18 10.90 6.55
C LYS A 10 -8.39 11.63 5.95
N ASN A 11 -8.13 12.69 5.19
CA ASN A 11 -9.17 13.50 4.56
C ASN A 11 -9.60 12.98 3.17
N LEU A 12 -8.93 11.95 2.63
CA LEU A 12 -9.28 11.36 1.35
C LEU A 12 -10.49 10.43 1.49
N LYS A 13 -11.30 10.33 0.43
CA LYS A 13 -12.36 9.34 0.35
C LYS A 13 -11.77 7.94 0.21
N GLN A 14 -12.52 6.94 0.66
CA GLN A 14 -12.12 5.53 0.58
C GLN A 14 -11.73 5.09 -0.85
N LYS A 15 -12.46 5.57 -1.86
CA LYS A 15 -12.17 5.30 -3.28
C LYS A 15 -10.82 5.88 -3.72
N ASP A 16 -10.46 7.06 -3.23
CA ASP A 16 -9.20 7.71 -3.58
C ASP A 16 -8.00 7.03 -2.88
N LEU A 17 -8.22 6.51 -1.66
CA LEU A 17 -7.25 5.67 -0.97
C LEU A 17 -7.03 4.34 -1.70
N GLU A 18 -8.08 3.75 -2.25
CA GLU A 18 -8.01 2.51 -3.04
C GLU A 18 -7.25 2.71 -4.35
N LYS A 19 -7.57 3.75 -5.13
CA LYS A 19 -6.82 4.08 -6.35
C LYS A 19 -5.33 4.27 -6.07
N LYS A 20 -5.01 5.06 -5.05
CA LYS A 20 -3.61 5.26 -4.62
C LYS A 20 -2.93 3.98 -4.17
N GLU A 21 -3.67 3.07 -3.53
CA GLU A 21 -3.15 1.77 -3.12
C GLU A 21 -2.78 0.92 -4.35
N GLU A 22 -3.64 0.89 -5.37
CA GLU A 22 -3.41 0.16 -6.62
C GLU A 22 -2.21 0.71 -7.38
N ASP A 23 -2.11 2.03 -7.54
CA ASP A 23 -0.99 2.69 -8.21
C ASP A 23 0.35 2.33 -7.56
N LEU A 24 0.42 2.42 -6.22
CA LEU A 24 1.61 2.11 -5.44
C LEU A 24 1.97 0.62 -5.48
N ARG A 25 0.97 -0.28 -5.55
CA ARG A 25 1.21 -1.72 -5.71
C ARG A 25 1.77 -2.05 -7.08
N LEU A 26 1.24 -1.42 -8.13
CA LEU A 26 1.71 -1.61 -9.51
C LEU A 26 3.16 -1.14 -9.66
N GLU A 27 3.49 0.01 -9.08
CA GLU A 27 4.85 0.52 -9.04
C GLU A 27 5.80 -0.42 -8.29
N LEU A 28 5.37 -0.91 -7.11
CA LEU A 28 6.15 -1.87 -6.33
C LEU A 28 6.35 -3.21 -7.07
N ALA A 29 5.35 -3.66 -7.84
CA ALA A 29 5.44 -4.89 -8.63
C ALA A 29 6.47 -4.76 -9.76
N LYS A 30 6.49 -3.61 -10.46
CA LYS A 30 7.48 -3.33 -11.51
C LYS A 30 8.91 -3.37 -10.96
N GLU A 31 9.15 -2.68 -9.85
CA GLU A 31 10.46 -2.65 -9.21
C GLU A 31 10.88 -4.03 -8.68
N LYS A 32 9.94 -4.80 -8.11
CA LYS A 32 10.21 -6.20 -7.73
C LYS A 32 10.57 -7.08 -8.93
N GLY A 33 9.93 -6.88 -10.08
CA GLY A 33 10.28 -7.58 -11.32
C GLY A 33 11.72 -7.31 -11.75
N LYS A 34 12.13 -6.04 -11.74
CA LYS A 34 13.53 -5.64 -12.02
C LYS A 34 14.51 -6.32 -11.05
N ILE A 35 14.22 -6.29 -9.74
CA ILE A 35 15.05 -6.92 -8.70
C ILE A 35 15.16 -8.44 -8.95
N HIS A 36 14.06 -9.09 -9.32
CA HIS A 36 14.06 -10.54 -9.59
C HIS A 36 14.94 -10.96 -10.76
N ILE A 37 15.07 -10.10 -11.77
CA ILE A 37 15.92 -10.30 -12.95
C ILE A 37 17.41 -10.04 -12.60
N GLY A 38 17.72 -9.66 -11.36
CA GLY A 38 19.08 -9.35 -10.90
C GLY A 38 19.51 -7.91 -11.20
N SER A 39 18.57 -7.05 -11.63
CA SER A 39 18.85 -5.63 -11.84
C SER A 39 18.90 -4.88 -10.50
N VAL A 40 19.87 -3.97 -10.38
CA VAL A 40 19.98 -3.10 -9.21
C VAL A 40 18.78 -2.13 -9.22
N PRO A 41 17.96 -2.09 -8.16
CA PRO A 41 16.83 -1.17 -8.11
C PRO A 41 17.33 0.27 -8.14
N GLU A 42 16.88 1.04 -9.14
CA GLU A 42 17.30 2.41 -9.41
C GLU A 42 17.14 3.32 -8.18
N ASN A 43 16.14 3.06 -7.34
CA ASN A 43 15.90 3.86 -6.15
C ASN A 43 15.35 3.03 -4.97
N THR A 44 16.26 2.44 -4.19
CA THR A 44 15.95 1.72 -2.95
C THR A 44 15.20 2.59 -1.91
N GLY A 45 15.49 3.89 -1.88
CA GLY A 45 14.81 4.87 -1.03
C GLY A 45 13.33 5.02 -1.39
N ARG A 46 13.03 5.11 -2.69
CA ARG A 46 11.66 5.16 -3.22
C ARG A 46 10.91 3.87 -2.92
N LEU A 47 11.54 2.71 -3.09
CA LEU A 47 10.94 1.41 -2.74
C LEU A 47 10.52 1.34 -1.26
N LYS A 48 11.39 1.83 -0.36
CA LYS A 48 11.09 1.93 1.08
C LYS A 48 9.93 2.88 1.36
N GLN A 49 9.85 4.00 0.62
CA GLN A 49 8.76 4.97 0.76
C GLN A 49 7.42 4.42 0.28
N ILE A 50 7.38 3.69 -0.84
CA ILE A 50 6.18 3.03 -1.36
C ILE A 50 5.64 2.03 -0.33
N LYS A 51 6.51 1.15 0.20
CA LYS A 51 6.14 0.19 1.26
C LYS A 51 5.55 0.88 2.49
N LYS A 52 6.18 1.96 2.97
CA LYS A 52 5.68 2.75 4.11
C LYS A 52 4.33 3.41 3.82
N THR A 53 4.14 3.91 2.61
CA THR A 53 2.90 4.59 2.22
C THR A 53 1.75 3.59 2.13
N LEU A 54 1.97 2.41 1.53
CA LEU A 54 1.00 1.31 1.52
C LEU A 54 0.59 0.89 2.94
N ALA A 55 1.54 0.72 3.86
CA ALA A 55 1.24 0.36 5.25
C ALA A 55 0.34 1.40 5.95
N ARG A 56 0.55 2.70 5.68
CA ARG A 56 -0.29 3.78 6.22
C ARG A 56 -1.69 3.77 5.62
N ILE A 57 -1.82 3.56 4.31
CA ILE A 57 -3.13 3.44 3.65
C ILE A 57 -3.91 2.25 4.23
N LEU A 58 -3.28 1.09 4.35
CA LEU A 58 -3.89 -0.10 4.95
C LEU A 58 -4.34 0.14 6.40
N THR A 59 -3.51 0.85 7.18
CA THR A 59 -3.85 1.23 8.57
C THR A 59 -5.11 2.10 8.60
N LEU A 60 -5.20 3.13 7.76
CA LEU A 60 -6.37 4.01 7.67
C LEU A 60 -7.62 3.23 7.22
N LYS A 61 -7.50 2.36 6.21
CA LYS A 61 -8.59 1.49 5.76
C LYS A 61 -9.09 0.57 6.88
N ASN A 62 -8.19 0.08 7.74
CA ASN A 62 -8.56 -0.76 8.87
C ASN A 62 -9.20 0.05 10.02
N GLN A 63 -8.73 1.27 10.26
CA GLN A 63 -9.33 2.19 11.25
C GLN A 63 -10.75 2.61 10.85
N ASN A 64 -11.00 2.81 9.55
CA ASN A 64 -12.32 3.20 9.03
C ASN A 64 -13.29 2.01 8.90
N LYS A 65 -12.81 0.76 9.01
CA LYS A 65 -13.70 -0.40 9.05
C LYS A 65 -14.36 -0.48 10.42
N PRO A 66 -15.71 -0.57 10.50
CA PRO A 66 -16.35 -0.93 11.77
C PRO A 66 -15.79 -2.28 12.23
N LYS A 67 -15.59 -2.45 13.55
CA LYS A 67 -15.12 -3.69 14.20
C LYS A 67 -16.13 -4.82 14.00
N THR A 68 -16.32 -5.25 12.77
CA THR A 68 -17.10 -6.43 12.43
C THR A 68 -16.18 -7.62 12.66
N GLY A 69 -16.60 -8.51 13.55
CA GLY A 69 -15.83 -9.68 13.97
C GLY A 69 -15.26 -10.42 12.77
N LYS A 70 -14.00 -10.87 12.90
CA LYS A 70 -13.24 -11.64 11.93
C LYS A 70 -14.11 -12.74 11.29
N LYS A 71 -14.68 -12.50 10.11
CA LYS A 71 -15.09 -13.61 9.23
C LYS A 71 -13.81 -14.25 8.74
N LYS A 72 -13.38 -15.31 9.43
CA LYS A 72 -12.44 -16.30 8.90
C LYS A 72 -13.02 -16.77 7.56
N LYS A 73 -12.54 -16.22 6.44
CA LYS A 73 -12.81 -16.81 5.13
C LYS A 73 -12.02 -18.11 5.11
N GLY A 74 -12.76 -19.21 5.07
CA GLY A 74 -12.24 -20.57 5.12
C GLY A 74 -11.13 -20.77 4.10
N VAL A 75 -10.08 -21.44 4.53
CA VAL A 75 -9.24 -22.21 3.63
C VAL A 75 -10.03 -23.49 3.37
N THR A 76 -10.78 -23.52 2.28
CA THR A 76 -11.11 -24.77 1.61
C THR A 76 -9.85 -25.21 0.87
N LYS A 77 -9.20 -26.24 1.39
CA LYS A 77 -8.47 -27.22 0.58
C LYS A 77 -8.40 -28.53 1.33
#